data_AF-B5JTD6-F1
#
_entry.id   AF-B5JTD6-F1
#
_cell.length_a   1.000
_cell.length_b   1.000
_cell.length_c   1.000
_cell.angle_alpha   90.00
_cell.angle_beta   90.00
_cell.angle_gamma   90.00
#
_symmetry.space_group_name_H-M   'P 1'
#
loop_
_entity.id
_entity.type
_entity.pdbx_description
1 polymer ?
#
loop_
_entity_poly.entity_id
_entity_poly.type
_entity_poly.pdbx_seq_one_letter_code
_entity_poly.pdbx_strand_id
1 'polypeptide(L)'
;MFFRSTPTATPPENPEQAQAQLADLKLYYFSSCPFCQRVLRHLQALELEVELCDISASTAHRNALQQGGGRTTVPCLYIGKEERWLYESKDIITFIDQRIAETN
;
A
#
# COMPACT_ATOMS: atom_id res chain seq x y z
N MET A 1 -3.25 8.92 33.51
CA MET A 1 -3.15 7.87 32.47
C MET A 1 -4.27 8.05 31.47
N PHE A 2 -4.03 8.75 30.37
CA PHE A 2 -4.85 8.72 29.14
C PHE A 2 -3.97 9.23 28.00
N PHE A 3 -3.14 8.33 27.45
CA PHE A 3 -2.56 8.59 26.13
C PHE A 3 -3.72 8.45 25.15
N ARG A 4 -4.26 9.59 24.73
CA ARG A 4 -5.16 9.65 23.58
C ARG A 4 -4.28 9.34 22.37
N SER A 5 -4.16 8.06 22.04
CA SER A 5 -3.54 7.60 20.81
C SER A 5 -4.42 8.03 19.64
N THR A 6 -4.32 9.30 19.26
CA THR A 6 -4.57 9.67 17.87
C THR A 6 -3.48 8.99 17.04
N PRO A 7 -3.80 8.13 16.06
CA PRO A 7 -2.81 7.62 15.13
C PRO A 7 -2.38 8.80 14.25
N THR A 8 -1.48 9.62 14.77
CA THR A 8 -0.58 10.40 13.93
C THR A 8 0.37 9.37 13.37
N ALA A 9 0.44 9.25 12.05
CA ALA A 9 1.35 8.35 11.36
C ALA A 9 2.78 8.73 11.73
N THR A 10 3.26 8.18 12.84
CA THR A 10 4.66 8.21 13.24
C THR A 10 5.34 7.08 12.48
N PRO A 11 6.57 7.31 11.98
CA PRO A 11 7.39 6.25 11.43
C PRO A 11 7.46 5.06 12.41
N PRO A 12 7.45 3.82 11.92
CA PRO A 12 7.58 2.64 12.77
C PRO A 12 8.91 2.68 13.54
N GLU A 13 8.94 2.15 14.76
CA GLU A 13 10.18 2.15 15.59
C GLU A 13 11.33 1.41 14.89
N ASN A 14 10.98 0.35 14.14
CA ASN A 14 11.91 -0.44 13.34
C ASN A 14 11.52 -0.39 11.85
N PRO A 15 12.00 0.61 11.10
CA PRO A 15 11.66 0.77 9.67
C PRO A 15 12.15 -0.41 8.82
N GLU A 16 13.26 -1.05 9.18
CA GLU A 16 13.76 -2.23 8.46
C GLU A 16 12.77 -3.40 8.49
N GLN A 17 12.17 -3.67 9.66
CA GLN A 17 11.20 -4.76 9.78
C GLN A 17 9.88 -4.42 9.08
N ALA A 18 9.42 -3.17 9.22
CA ALA A 18 8.24 -2.67 8.52
C ALA A 18 8.42 -2.75 6.99
N GLN A 19 9.57 -2.32 6.48
CA GLN A 19 9.93 -2.40 5.07
C GLN A 19 9.93 -3.86 4.58
N ALA A 20 10.47 -4.79 5.38
CA ALA A 20 10.43 -6.22 5.05
C ALA A 20 8.99 -6.76 4.93
N GLN A 21 8.04 -6.31 5.77
CA GLN A 21 6.62 -6.70 5.64
C GLN A 21 5.96 -6.13 4.37
N LEU A 22 6.42 -4.96 3.92
CA LEU A 22 5.91 -4.28 2.74
C LEU A 22 6.58 -4.77 1.44
N ALA A 23 7.75 -5.42 1.53
CA ALA A 23 8.48 -5.94 0.38
C ALA A 23 7.70 -7.03 -0.38
N ASP A 24 6.84 -7.79 0.31
CA ASP A 24 5.93 -8.77 -0.29
C ASP A 24 4.65 -8.14 -0.90
N LEU A 25 4.49 -6.82 -0.76
CA LEU A 25 3.32 -6.09 -1.24
C LEU A 25 3.63 -5.34 -2.53
N LYS A 26 2.69 -5.39 -3.48
CA LYS A 26 2.78 -4.67 -4.74
C LYS A 26 1.63 -3.69 -4.86
N LEU A 27 1.94 -2.39 -4.90
CA LEU A 27 0.96 -1.35 -5.07
C LEU A 27 0.86 -0.99 -6.56
N TYR A 28 -0.27 -1.37 -7.15
CA TYR A 28 -0.65 -0.96 -8.49
C TYR A 28 -1.24 0.44 -8.45
N TYR A 29 -0.59 1.35 -9.17
CA TYR A 29 -0.92 2.76 -9.16
C TYR A 29 -0.93 3.34 -10.58
N PHE A 30 -1.46 4.55 -10.68
CA PHE A 30 -1.44 5.33 -11.90
C PHE A 30 -1.01 6.76 -11.59
N SER A 31 0.02 7.23 -12.31
CA SER A 31 0.61 8.56 -12.14
C SER A 31 -0.39 9.72 -12.23
N SER A 32 -1.41 9.63 -13.09
CA SER A 32 -2.44 10.68 -13.23
C SER A 32 -3.61 10.57 -12.23
N CYS A 33 -3.58 9.63 -11.28
CA CYS A 33 -4.69 9.41 -10.34
C CYS A 33 -4.46 10.09 -8.97
N PRO A 34 -5.36 10.98 -8.52
CA PRO A 34 -5.20 11.67 -7.23
C PRO A 34 -5.30 10.73 -6.02
N PHE A 35 -6.04 9.63 -6.14
CA PHE A 35 -6.17 8.64 -5.06
C PHE A 35 -4.89 7.83 -4.86
N CYS A 36 -4.15 7.55 -5.94
CA CYS A 36 -2.86 6.88 -5.88
C CYS A 36 -1.82 7.76 -5.16
N GLN A 37 -1.77 9.04 -5.53
CA GLN A 37 -0.88 10.01 -4.88
C GLN A 37 -1.13 10.14 -3.38
N ARG A 38 -2.38 9.92 -2.92
CA ARG A 38 -2.70 9.90 -1.49
C ARG A 38 -1.97 8.77 -0.75
N VAL A 39 -1.94 7.56 -1.31
CA VAL A 39 -1.24 6.41 -0.72
C VAL A 39 0.28 6.64 -0.75
N LEU A 40 0.81 7.15 -1.86
CA LEU A 40 2.23 7.47 -2.00
C LEU A 40 2.69 8.49 -0.94
N ARG A 41 1.91 9.55 -0.71
CA ARG A 41 2.22 10.53 0.34
C ARG A 41 2.19 9.92 1.74
N HIS A 42 1.33 8.93 1.97
CA HIS A 42 1.27 8.22 3.25
C HIS A 42 2.52 7.37 3.46
N LEU A 43 2.92 6.59 2.45
CA LEU A 43 4.17 5.82 2.47
C LEU A 43 5.40 6.71 2.70
N GLN A 44 5.44 7.87 2.02
CA GLN A 44 6.51 8.85 2.21
C GLN A 44 6.53 9.42 3.65
N ALA A 45 5.37 9.62 4.27
CA ALA A 45 5.29 10.08 5.66
C ALA A 45 5.80 9.03 6.66
N LEU A 46 5.71 7.74 6.30
CA LEU A 46 6.24 6.63 7.09
C LEU A 46 7.71 6.33 6.78
N GLU A 47 8.30 7.00 5.78
CA GLU A 47 9.64 6.71 5.24
C GLU A 47 9.78 5.26 4.73
N LEU A 48 8.70 4.73 4.15
CA LEU A 48 8.63 3.37 3.62
C LEU A 48 8.44 3.37 2.10
N GLU A 49 8.99 2.35 1.45
CA GLU A 49 8.88 2.16 0.00
C GLU A 49 8.22 0.81 -0.29
N VAL A 50 7.37 0.74 -1.31
CA VAL A 50 6.73 -0.52 -1.74
C VAL A 50 6.97 -0.76 -3.22
N GLU A 51 6.73 -1.99 -3.69
CA GLU A 51 6.83 -2.27 -5.12
C GLU A 51 5.70 -1.55 -5.87
N LEU A 52 6.05 -0.47 -6.58
CA LEU A 52 5.11 0.36 -7.32
C LEU A 52 4.97 -0.12 -8.77
N CYS A 53 3.82 -0.71 -9.11
CA CYS A 53 3.52 -1.15 -10.47
C CYS A 53 2.65 -0.13 -11.21
N ASP A 54 3.24 0.63 -12.14
CA ASP A 54 2.47 1.59 -12.95
C ASP A 54 1.71 0.87 -14.08
N ILE A 55 0.38 0.90 -13.98
CA ILE A 55 -0.52 0.23 -14.92
C ILE A 55 -0.75 1.02 -16.22
N SER A 56 -0.36 2.29 -16.25
CA SER A 56 -0.39 3.13 -17.45
C SER A 56 0.90 3.01 -18.24
N ALA A 57 2.03 2.84 -17.57
CA ALA A 57 3.30 2.59 -18.23
C ALA A 57 3.30 1.20 -18.89
N SER A 58 2.68 0.20 -18.24
CA SER A 58 2.67 -1.18 -18.73
C SER A 58 1.27 -1.78 -18.76
N THR A 59 0.79 -2.06 -19.97
CA THR A 59 -0.50 -2.73 -20.21
C THR A 59 -0.53 -4.14 -19.61
N ALA A 60 0.63 -4.75 -19.33
CA ALA A 60 0.73 -6.04 -18.65
C ALA A 60 0.20 -5.97 -17.20
N HIS A 61 0.54 -4.92 -16.45
CA HIS A 61 0.05 -4.74 -15.07
C HIS A 61 -1.45 -4.46 -15.03
N ARG A 62 -1.97 -3.69 -16.00
CA ARG A 62 -3.41 -3.50 -16.20
C ARG A 62 -4.10 -4.84 -16.45
N ASN A 63 -3.54 -5.69 -17.33
CA ASN A 63 -4.09 -7.01 -17.58
C ASN A 63 -4.02 -7.90 -16.34
N ALA A 64 -2.95 -7.85 -15.56
CA ALA A 64 -2.83 -8.59 -14.31
C ALA A 64 -3.93 -8.20 -13.30
N LEU A 65 -4.24 -6.90 -13.16
CA LEU A 65 -5.36 -6.44 -12.34
C LEU A 65 -6.70 -6.95 -12.86
N GLN A 66 -6.91 -6.88 -14.17
CA GLN A 66 -8.17 -7.31 -14.78
C GLN A 66 -8.35 -8.83 -14.68
N GLN A 67 -7.30 -9.62 -14.85
CA GLN A 67 -7.35 -11.07 -14.80
C GLN A 67 -7.32 -11.63 -13.37
N GLY A 68 -6.46 -11.10 -12.51
CA GLY A 68 -6.33 -11.55 -11.12
C GLY A 68 -7.38 -10.94 -10.21
N GLY A 69 -7.53 -9.62 -10.25
CA GLY A 69 -8.46 -8.88 -9.40
C GLY A 69 -9.89 -8.80 -9.92
N GLY A 70 -10.12 -9.07 -11.21
CA GLY A 70 -11.42 -8.93 -11.87
C GLY A 70 -11.87 -7.47 -12.07
N ARG A 71 -11.08 -6.49 -11.59
CA ARG A 71 -11.39 -5.07 -11.64
C ARG A 71 -10.15 -4.26 -12.01
N THR A 72 -10.33 -3.27 -12.88
CA THR A 72 -9.26 -2.32 -13.27
C THR A 72 -9.28 -1.06 -12.42
N THR A 73 -9.74 -1.15 -11.17
CA THR A 73 -9.86 -0.02 -10.26
C THR A 73 -8.55 0.21 -9.54
N VAL A 74 -8.04 1.44 -9.60
CA VAL A 74 -6.84 1.88 -8.87
C VAL A 74 -7.19 2.96 -7.84
N PRO A 75 -6.48 3.04 -6.71
CA PRO A 75 -5.32 2.22 -6.31
C PRO A 75 -5.70 0.80 -5.92
N CYS A 76 -4.82 -0.15 -6.19
CA CYS A 76 -4.99 -1.55 -5.81
C CYS A 76 -3.68 -2.09 -5.22
N LEU A 77 -3.76 -2.75 -4.08
CA LEU A 77 -2.64 -3.38 -3.41
C LEU A 77 -2.75 -4.90 -3.53
N TYR A 78 -1.70 -5.54 -4.02
CA TYR A 78 -1.57 -6.98 -4.06
C TYR A 78 -0.71 -7.46 -2.90
N ILE A 79 -1.25 -8.41 -2.15
CA ILE A 79 -0.61 -9.01 -0.99
C ILE A 79 -0.06 -10.36 -1.43
N GLY A 80 1.24 -10.45 -1.72
CA GLY A 80 1.86 -11.67 -2.25
C GLY A 80 1.73 -12.88 -1.32
N LYS A 81 1.72 -12.64 0.00
CA LYS A 81 1.61 -13.69 1.02
C LYS A 81 0.24 -14.40 1.04
N GLU A 82 -0.83 -13.68 0.69
CA GLU A 82 -2.21 -14.19 0.71
C GLU A 82 -2.80 -14.32 -0.70
N GLU A 83 -2.03 -13.96 -1.73
CA GLU A 83 -2.46 -13.80 -3.12
C GLU A 83 -3.77 -12.97 -3.24
N ARG A 84 -3.90 -11.98 -2.35
CA ARG A 84 -5.14 -11.19 -2.18
C ARG A 84 -4.98 -9.81 -2.79
N TRP A 85 -6.07 -9.33 -3.39
CA TRP A 85 -6.19 -8.00 -3.95
C TRP A 85 -7.03 -7.12 -3.01
N LEU A 86 -6.45 -6.01 -2.57
CA LEU A 86 -7.11 -5.00 -1.77
C LEU A 86 -7.35 -3.75 -2.62
N TYR A 87 -8.55 -3.21 -2.53
CA TYR A 87 -8.97 -2.01 -3.26
C TYR A 87 -9.23 -0.89 -2.26
N GLU A 88 -9.47 0.33 -2.76
CA GLU A 88 -9.70 1.55 -1.99
C GLU A 88 -8.47 2.15 -1.31
N SER A 89 -8.18 3.42 -1.61
CA SER A 89 -7.03 4.14 -1.05
C SER A 89 -7.00 4.16 0.49
N LYS A 90 -8.18 4.20 1.14
CA LYS A 90 -8.29 4.23 2.61
C LYS A 90 -7.99 2.88 3.23
N ASP A 91 -8.49 1.80 2.64
CA ASP A 91 -8.29 0.45 3.16
C ASP A 91 -6.82 0.05 2.97
N ILE A 92 -6.21 0.41 1.85
CA ILE A 92 -4.77 0.23 1.61
C ILE A 92 -3.93 0.93 2.68
N ILE A 93 -4.23 2.20 2.99
CA ILE A 93 -3.53 2.96 4.05
C ILE A 93 -3.69 2.26 5.40
N THR A 94 -4.93 1.90 5.75
CA THR A 94 -5.23 1.21 7.02
C THR A 94 -4.50 -0.12 7.11
N PHE A 95 -4.43 -0.86 6.02
CA PHE A 95 -3.74 -2.14 5.95
C PHE A 95 -2.23 -1.97 6.14
N ILE A 96 -1.61 -0.99 5.49
CA ILE A 96 -0.19 -0.66 5.67
C ILE A 96 0.07 -0.33 7.15
N ASP A 97 -0.73 0.54 7.74
CA ASP A 97 -0.60 0.95 9.15
C ASP A 97 -0.76 -0.24 10.11
N GLN A 98 -1.70 -1.14 9.83
CA GLN A 98 -1.87 -2.37 10.62
C GLN A 98 -0.66 -3.30 10.47
N ARG A 99 -0.16 -3.47 9.24
CA ARG A 99 0.95 -4.38 8.96
C ARG A 99 2.24 -3.96 9.66
N ILE A 100 2.52 -2.66 9.70
CA ILE A 100 3.68 -2.13 10.44
C ILE A 100 3.46 -2.20 11.95
N ALA A 101 2.23 -1.99 12.43
CA ALA A 101 1.89 -2.07 13.86
C ALA A 101 1.97 -3.52 14.40
N GLU A 102 1.71 -4.54 13.58
CA GLU A 102 1.89 -5.96 13.96
C GLU A 102 3.35 -6.35 14.20
N THR A 103 4.30 -5.57 13.70
CA THR A 103 5.74 -5.86 13.78
C THR A 103 6.43 -5.08 14.92
N ASN A 104 5.64 -4.32 15.68
CA ASN A 104 6.04 -3.48 16.81
C ASN A 104 5.68 -4.12 18.16
#